data_AF-A0A9N7VYU6-F1
#
_entry.id   AF-A0A9N7VYU6-F1
#
_cell.length_a   1.000
_cell.length_b   1.000
_cell.length_c   1.000
_cell.angle_alpha   90.00
_cell.angle_beta   90.00
_cell.angle_gamma   90.00
#
_symmetry.space_group_name_H-M   'P 1'
#
loop_
_entity.id
_entity.type
_entity.pdbx_description
1 polymer ?
#
loop_
_entity_poly.entity_id
_entity_poly.type
_entity_poly.pdbx_seq_one_letter_code
_entity_poly.pdbx_strand_id
1 'polypeptide(L)'
;MVELIFKRAVKKPDSAAVFAELCQHLSEVEFQSVSDWSASVSFRSLLVKHCQAEFRKSLDKEGIVQKSESCLSPVQDVRVIDRLREEQQNTKPSGRFLNMLRFIGELFLSKVLAEKSMHCCIRRLLQKGDGPSLEGLCQLLQMIQQDLEVVTEKEVMDTYYNQLNHIAEKGKRAPRLSLLLKETVDARKMAYSTPH
;
A
#
# COMPACT_ATOMS: atom_id res chain seq x y z
N MET A 1 -15.98 -6.43 14.18
CA MET A 1 -14.72 -6.37 14.95
C MET A 1 -13.56 -5.84 14.10
N VAL A 2 -13.19 -6.53 13.01
CA VAL A 2 -12.10 -6.13 12.08
C VAL A 2 -12.15 -4.65 11.69
N GLU A 3 -13.30 -4.17 11.22
CA GLU A 3 -13.48 -2.77 10.81
C GLU A 3 -13.20 -1.77 11.95
N LEU A 4 -13.57 -2.11 13.18
CA LEU A 4 -13.37 -1.24 14.34
C LEU A 4 -11.88 -1.13 14.69
N ILE A 5 -11.16 -2.26 14.67
CA ILE A 5 -9.72 -2.30 14.89
C ILE A 5 -9.02 -1.47 13.81
N PHE A 6 -9.34 -1.72 12.54
CA PHE A 6 -8.77 -1.02 11.40
C PHE A 6 -9.01 0.49 11.48
N LYS A 7 -10.26 0.93 11.71
CA LYS A 7 -10.59 2.36 11.87
C LYS A 7 -9.84 3.01 13.02
N ARG A 8 -9.62 2.31 14.14
CA ARG A 8 -8.85 2.83 15.28
C ARG A 8 -7.37 2.94 14.97
N ALA A 9 -6.79 1.93 14.33
CA ALA A 9 -5.39 1.93 13.93
C ALA A 9 -5.08 3.08 12.96
N VAL A 10 -5.93 3.31 11.95
CA VAL A 10 -5.76 4.42 11.00
C VAL A 10 -5.93 5.79 11.66
N LYS A 11 -6.77 5.90 12.70
CA LYS A 11 -6.94 7.14 13.48
C LYS A 11 -5.79 7.40 14.45
N LYS A 12 -5.10 6.36 14.91
CA LYS A 12 -4.02 6.44 15.91
C LYS A 12 -2.76 5.75 15.36
N PRO A 13 -2.05 6.39 14.41
CA PRO A 13 -0.92 5.77 13.73
C PRO A 13 0.21 5.36 14.70
N ASP A 14 0.39 6.08 15.81
CA ASP A 14 1.42 5.75 16.81
C ASP A 14 1.14 4.43 17.57
N SER A 15 -0.12 4.00 17.57
CA SER A 15 -0.54 2.72 18.16
C SER A 15 -0.74 1.62 17.10
N ALA A 16 -0.37 1.87 15.83
CA ALA A 16 -0.62 0.94 14.74
C ALA A 16 0.04 -0.43 14.97
N ALA A 17 1.27 -0.45 15.50
CA ALA A 17 1.98 -1.68 15.89
C ALA A 17 1.21 -2.51 16.94
N VAL A 18 0.67 -1.85 17.97
CA VAL A 18 -0.14 -2.52 19.02
C VAL A 18 -1.41 -3.14 18.43
N PHE A 19 -2.07 -2.44 17.50
CA PHE A 19 -3.23 -3.00 16.81
C PHE A 19 -2.84 -4.17 15.89
N ALA A 20 -1.65 -4.15 15.30
CA ALA A 20 -1.17 -5.24 14.46
C ALA A 20 -0.82 -6.49 15.29
N GLU A 21 -0.20 -6.30 16.46
CA GLU A 21 0.03 -7.37 17.44
C GLU A 21 -1.29 -7.97 17.94
N LEU A 22 -2.30 -7.15 18.22
CA LEU A 22 -3.64 -7.65 18.54
C LEU A 22 -4.21 -8.49 17.39
N CYS A 23 -4.07 -8.04 16.14
CA CYS A 23 -4.51 -8.81 14.97
C CYS A 23 -3.76 -10.14 14.82
N GLN A 24 -2.49 -10.19 15.21
CA GLN A 24 -1.69 -11.43 15.22
C GLN A 24 -2.28 -12.44 16.21
N HIS A 25 -2.54 -12.03 17.45
CA HIS A 25 -3.16 -12.89 18.47
C HIS A 25 -4.56 -13.38 18.07
N LEU A 26 -5.30 -12.57 17.32
CA LEU A 26 -6.63 -12.94 16.84
C LEU A 26 -6.61 -13.77 15.56
N SER A 27 -5.47 -13.92 14.87
CA SER A 27 -5.42 -14.46 13.49
C SER A 27 -5.98 -15.86 13.36
N GLU A 28 -5.72 -16.72 14.36
CA GLU A 28 -6.16 -18.11 14.41
C GLU A 28 -7.57 -18.28 14.99
N VAL A 29 -8.23 -17.20 15.42
CA VAL A 29 -9.61 -17.26 15.92
C VAL A 29 -10.55 -17.50 14.75
N GLU A 30 -11.30 -18.59 14.81
CA GLU A 30 -12.33 -18.95 13.84
C GLU A 30 -13.73 -18.54 14.30
N PHE A 31 -14.54 -18.12 13.34
CA PHE A 31 -15.94 -17.80 13.54
C PHE A 31 -16.79 -18.71 12.66
N GLN A 32 -17.81 -19.33 13.25
CA GLN A 32 -18.79 -20.10 12.48
C GLN A 32 -19.65 -19.17 11.63
N SER A 33 -19.93 -19.57 10.40
CA SER A 33 -20.82 -18.83 9.52
C SER A 33 -22.27 -18.96 10.00
N VAL A 34 -22.98 -17.82 10.02
CA VAL A 34 -24.39 -17.75 10.43
C VAL A 34 -25.30 -18.42 9.40
N SER A 35 -24.89 -18.44 8.13
CA SER A 35 -25.68 -19.01 7.03
C SER A 35 -25.36 -20.47 6.72
N ASP A 36 -24.19 -20.95 7.13
CA ASP A 36 -23.73 -22.32 6.89
C ASP A 36 -22.87 -22.80 8.07
N TRP A 37 -23.48 -23.59 8.95
CA TRP A 37 -22.83 -24.09 10.16
C TRP A 37 -21.66 -25.05 9.89
N SER A 38 -21.52 -25.54 8.65
CA SER A 38 -20.37 -26.36 8.23
C SER A 38 -19.16 -25.51 7.79
N ALA A 39 -19.36 -24.21 7.56
CA ALA A 39 -18.31 -23.29 7.15
C ALA A 39 -17.82 -22.43 8.32
N SER A 40 -16.50 -22.41 8.54
CA SER A 40 -15.84 -21.44 9.42
C SER A 40 -15.05 -20.41 8.61
N VAL A 41 -14.83 -19.25 9.21
CA VAL A 41 -13.94 -18.22 8.65
C VAL A 41 -13.00 -17.72 9.73
N SER A 42 -11.70 -17.66 9.43
CA SER A 42 -10.73 -17.10 10.35
C SER A 42 -10.76 -15.58 10.38
N PHE A 43 -10.41 -15.00 11.53
CA PHE A 43 -10.19 -13.57 11.67
C PHE A 43 -9.21 -13.05 10.61
N ARG A 44 -8.11 -13.79 10.37
CA ARG A 44 -7.09 -13.44 9.38
C ARG A 44 -7.69 -13.27 7.98
N SER A 45 -8.56 -14.19 7.55
CA SER A 45 -9.24 -14.12 6.25
C SER A 45 -10.14 -12.88 6.15
N LEU A 46 -10.91 -12.57 7.20
CA LEU A 46 -11.74 -11.38 7.25
C LEU A 46 -10.91 -10.09 7.22
N LEU A 47 -9.80 -10.06 7.95
CA LEU A 47 -8.88 -8.92 8.00
C LEU A 47 -8.26 -8.65 6.63
N VAL A 48 -7.71 -9.66 5.96
CA VAL A 48 -7.12 -9.52 4.62
C VAL A 48 -8.15 -8.96 3.64
N LYS A 49 -9.37 -9.51 3.62
CA LYS A 49 -10.48 -9.01 2.77
C LYS A 49 -10.80 -7.55 3.06
N HIS A 50 -10.84 -7.16 4.34
CA HIS A 50 -11.10 -5.78 4.74
C HIS A 50 -9.98 -4.84 4.33
N CYS A 51 -8.71 -5.20 4.56
CA CYS A 51 -7.55 -4.41 4.15
C CYS A 51 -7.53 -4.18 2.63
N GLN A 52 -7.83 -5.19 1.83
CA GLN A 52 -7.91 -5.06 0.37
C GLN A 52 -9.03 -4.10 -0.06
N ALA A 53 -10.19 -4.14 0.61
CA ALA A 53 -11.31 -3.25 0.32
C ALA A 53 -11.00 -1.80 0.71
N GLU A 54 -10.47 -1.56 1.90
CA GLU A 54 -10.09 -0.20 2.35
C GLU A 54 -8.91 0.36 1.56
N PHE A 55 -7.95 -0.48 1.15
CA PHE A 55 -6.84 -0.06 0.29
C PHE A 55 -7.34 0.43 -1.07
N ARG A 56 -8.20 -0.36 -1.75
CA ARG A 56 -8.80 0.05 -3.03
C ARG A 56 -9.59 1.36 -2.87
N LYS A 57 -10.48 1.41 -1.89
CA LYS A 57 -11.30 2.59 -1.59
C LYS A 57 -10.45 3.83 -1.27
N SER A 58 -9.32 3.66 -0.60
CA SER A 58 -8.44 4.79 -0.27
C SER A 58 -7.66 5.25 -1.48
N LEU A 59 -7.17 4.35 -2.33
CA LEU A 59 -6.55 4.73 -3.61
C LEU A 59 -7.51 5.52 -4.51
N ASP A 60 -8.79 5.10 -4.58
CA ASP A 60 -9.82 5.79 -5.34
C ASP A 60 -10.07 7.21 -4.81
N LYS A 61 -9.98 7.39 -3.48
CA LYS A 61 -10.11 8.71 -2.84
C LYS A 61 -8.90 9.61 -3.07
N GLU A 62 -7.70 9.05 -3.06
CA GLU A 62 -6.48 9.81 -3.37
C GLU A 62 -6.45 10.30 -4.83
N GLY A 63 -7.22 9.68 -5.73
CA GLY A 63 -7.33 10.06 -7.14
C GLY A 63 -8.48 11.03 -7.49
N ILE A 64 -9.32 11.41 -6.52
CA ILE A 64 -10.54 12.23 -6.65
C ILE A 64 -11.60 11.59 -7.58
N VAL A 65 -12.64 10.99 -6.97
CA VAL A 65 -14.00 10.77 -7.49
C VAL A 65 -14.14 10.88 -9.02
N GLN A 66 -14.15 9.75 -9.73
CA GLN A 66 -15.06 9.67 -10.87
C GLN A 66 -16.47 9.51 -10.31
N LYS A 67 -17.15 10.65 -10.22
CA LYS A 67 -18.61 10.75 -10.35
C LYS A 67 -18.90 10.49 -11.82
N SER A 68 -18.86 9.22 -12.23
CA SER A 68 -19.64 8.74 -13.36
C SER A 68 -20.54 7.65 -12.82
N GLU A 69 -21.75 8.05 -12.46
CA GLU A 69 -22.87 7.14 -12.60
C GLU A 69 -22.85 6.59 -14.03
N SER A 70 -23.08 5.28 -14.15
CA SER A 70 -23.02 4.45 -15.35
C SER A 70 -21.62 4.01 -15.82
N CYS A 71 -21.37 2.72 -15.58
CA CYS A 71 -20.85 1.88 -16.66
C CYS A 71 -21.77 2.10 -17.86
N LEU A 72 -21.32 2.82 -18.89
CA LEU A 72 -21.77 2.81 -20.30
C LEU A 72 -21.35 4.13 -21.00
N SER A 73 -20.05 4.34 -21.26
CA SER A 73 -19.64 5.05 -22.48
C SER A 73 -18.22 4.65 -22.89
N PRO A 74 -17.94 4.53 -24.20
CA PRO A 74 -16.68 3.99 -24.70
C PRO A 74 -15.59 5.08 -24.74
N VAL A 75 -14.38 4.70 -24.34
CA VAL A 75 -13.09 5.32 -24.70
C VAL A 75 -13.06 6.85 -24.65
N GLN A 76 -12.86 7.44 -23.47
CA GLN A 76 -12.34 8.80 -23.36
C GLN A 76 -10.82 8.77 -23.08
N ASP A 77 -10.10 9.13 -24.13
CA ASP A 77 -8.71 9.63 -24.23
C ASP A 77 -7.71 9.23 -23.13
N VAL A 78 -6.82 8.30 -23.47
CA VAL A 78 -5.55 8.04 -22.76
C VAL A 78 -4.78 9.34 -22.46
N ARG A 79 -4.89 10.35 -23.35
CA ARG A 79 -4.25 11.67 -23.18
C ARG A 79 -4.84 12.50 -22.04
N VAL A 80 -6.12 12.34 -21.72
CA VAL A 80 -6.77 13.04 -20.59
C VAL A 80 -6.34 12.38 -19.27
N ILE A 81 -6.23 11.05 -19.24
CA ILE A 81 -5.71 10.30 -18.09
C ILE A 81 -4.26 10.70 -17.79
N ASP A 82 -3.41 10.80 -18.82
CA ASP A 82 -2.01 11.20 -18.65
C ASP A 82 -1.87 12.66 -18.16
N ARG A 83 -2.68 13.60 -18.68
CA ARG A 83 -2.71 14.99 -18.19
C ARG A 83 -3.17 15.11 -16.74
N LEU A 84 -4.21 14.37 -16.35
CA LEU A 84 -4.69 14.35 -14.96
C LEU A 84 -3.65 13.73 -14.02
N ARG A 85 -2.90 12.72 -14.47
CA ARG A 85 -1.76 12.15 -13.71
C ARG A 85 -0.63 13.16 -13.54
N GLU A 86 -0.32 13.95 -14.57
CA GLU A 86 0.66 15.03 -14.49
C GLU A 86 0.24 16.10 -13.47
N GLU A 87 -1.04 16.48 -13.42
CA GLU A 87 -1.55 17.43 -12.41
C GLU A 87 -1.51 16.87 -10.99
N GLN A 88 -1.80 15.56 -10.82
CA GLN A 88 -1.72 14.88 -9.53
C GLN A 88 -0.30 14.44 -9.13
N GLN A 89 0.70 14.76 -9.94
CA GLN A 89 2.09 14.46 -9.60
C GLN A 89 2.60 15.31 -8.41
N ASN A 90 1.96 16.45 -8.17
CA ASN A 90 2.32 17.42 -7.13
C ASN A 90 1.39 17.38 -5.92
N THR A 91 0.32 16.58 -5.96
CA THR A 91 -0.60 16.44 -4.82
C THR A 91 0.05 15.63 -3.71
N LYS A 92 -0.17 16.04 -2.48
CA LYS A 92 0.27 15.30 -1.30
C LYS A 92 -0.76 14.23 -0.95
N PRO A 93 -0.35 13.05 -0.49
CA PRO A 93 -1.28 12.05 0.00
C PRO A 93 -2.01 12.55 1.24
N SER A 94 -3.27 12.14 1.39
CA SER A 94 -4.02 12.41 2.61
C SER A 94 -3.38 11.68 3.79
N GLY A 95 -3.37 12.33 4.96
CA GLY A 95 -2.84 11.70 6.18
C GLY A 95 -3.55 10.40 6.54
N ARG A 96 -4.84 10.27 6.19
CA ARG A 96 -5.59 9.02 6.37
C ARG A 96 -5.05 7.89 5.48
N PHE A 97 -4.72 8.19 4.22
CA PHE A 97 -4.15 7.21 3.31
C PHE A 97 -2.76 6.75 3.78
N LEU A 98 -1.91 7.68 4.20
CA LEU A 98 -0.61 7.33 4.79
C LEU A 98 -0.75 6.47 6.05
N ASN A 99 -1.65 6.84 6.97
CA ASN A 99 -1.90 6.06 8.18
C ASN A 99 -2.44 4.65 7.85
N MET A 100 -3.22 4.52 6.78
CA MET A 100 -3.70 3.23 6.29
C MET A 100 -2.54 2.38 5.75
N LEU A 101 -1.65 2.96 4.93
CA LEU A 101 -0.46 2.26 4.44
C LEU A 101 0.46 1.85 5.59
N ARG A 102 0.68 2.74 6.56
CA ARG A 102 1.41 2.43 7.79
C ARG A 102 0.81 1.21 8.49
N PHE A 103 -0.50 1.19 8.72
CA PHE A 103 -1.12 0.04 9.37
C PHE A 103 -1.01 -1.26 8.55
N ILE A 104 -1.11 -1.18 7.22
CA ILE A 104 -0.86 -2.34 6.34
C ILE A 104 0.59 -2.83 6.47
N GLY A 105 1.57 -1.92 6.57
CA GLY A 105 2.97 -2.23 6.84
C GLY A 105 3.16 -2.95 8.17
N GLU A 106 2.58 -2.42 9.26
CA GLU A 106 2.62 -3.05 10.58
C GLU A 106 2.02 -4.47 10.57
N LEU A 107 0.90 -4.66 9.88
CA LEU A 107 0.28 -6.00 9.75
C LEU A 107 1.16 -6.99 8.98
N PHE A 108 2.01 -6.52 8.07
CA PHE A 108 3.01 -7.35 7.40
C PHE A 108 4.17 -7.69 8.34
N LEU A 109 4.67 -6.71 9.11
CA LEU A 109 5.73 -6.93 10.10
C LEU A 109 5.30 -7.92 11.18
N SER A 110 4.05 -7.86 11.65
CA SER A 110 3.45 -8.83 12.58
C SER A 110 3.07 -10.17 11.93
N LYS A 111 3.48 -10.42 10.67
CA LYS A 111 3.23 -11.66 9.89
C LYS A 111 1.75 -12.02 9.69
N VAL A 112 0.84 -11.06 9.91
CA VAL A 112 -0.60 -11.23 9.70
C VAL A 112 -0.91 -11.21 8.20
N LEU A 113 -0.34 -10.25 7.48
CA LEU A 113 -0.39 -10.22 6.02
C LEU A 113 0.74 -11.07 5.42
N ALA A 114 0.38 -11.88 4.42
CA ALA A 114 1.35 -12.63 3.64
C ALA A 114 2.09 -11.72 2.65
N GLU A 115 3.30 -12.10 2.27
CA GLU A 115 4.14 -11.47 1.25
C GLU A 115 3.36 -11.13 -0.03
N LYS A 116 2.55 -12.07 -0.55
CA LYS A 116 1.70 -11.88 -1.74
C LYS A 116 0.78 -10.66 -1.64
N SER A 117 0.26 -10.37 -0.44
CA SER A 117 -0.61 -9.21 -0.21
C SER A 117 0.21 -7.92 -0.28
N MET A 118 1.45 -7.93 0.22
CA MET A 118 2.35 -6.79 0.13
C MET A 118 2.79 -6.51 -1.31
N HIS A 119 3.18 -7.54 -2.07
CA HIS A 119 3.47 -7.41 -3.51
C HIS A 119 2.30 -6.87 -4.32
N CYS A 120 1.06 -7.20 -3.92
CA CYS A 120 -0.13 -6.64 -4.53
C CYS A 120 -0.27 -5.13 -4.24
N CYS A 121 -0.02 -4.71 -2.99
CA CYS A 121 -0.03 -3.30 -2.60
C CYS A 121 1.03 -2.50 -3.37
N ILE A 122 2.29 -2.97 -3.41
CA ILE A 122 3.41 -2.31 -4.10
C ILE A 122 3.10 -2.13 -5.59
N ARG A 123 2.71 -3.21 -6.28
CA ARG A 123 2.39 -3.15 -7.71
C ARG A 123 1.24 -2.19 -8.03
N ARG A 124 0.20 -2.12 -7.18
CA ARG A 124 -0.92 -1.19 -7.38
C ARG A 124 -0.49 0.27 -7.20
N LEU A 125 0.38 0.56 -6.22
CA LEU A 125 0.91 1.91 -6.02
C LEU A 125 1.80 2.35 -7.19
N LEU A 126 2.67 1.46 -7.68
CA LEU A 126 3.50 1.69 -8.86
C LEU A 126 2.65 1.90 -10.13
N GLN A 127 1.63 1.08 -10.33
CA GLN A 127 0.73 1.18 -11.49
C GLN A 127 -0.07 2.49 -11.49
N LYS A 128 -0.48 2.98 -10.32
CA LYS A 128 -1.20 4.26 -10.24
C LYS A 128 -0.29 5.44 -10.58
N GLY A 129 0.95 5.43 -10.06
CA GLY A 129 2.02 6.32 -10.52
C GLY A 129 1.81 7.83 -10.29
N ASP A 130 0.76 8.22 -9.58
CA ASP A 130 0.49 9.59 -9.14
C ASP A 130 1.33 9.96 -7.90
N GLY A 131 1.44 11.25 -7.60
CA GLY A 131 2.24 11.74 -6.48
C GLY A 131 1.89 11.08 -5.14
N PRO A 132 0.61 11.06 -4.74
CA PRO A 132 0.16 10.42 -3.50
C PRO A 132 0.52 8.95 -3.36
N SER A 133 0.32 8.14 -4.41
CA SER A 133 0.58 6.70 -4.31
C SER A 133 2.06 6.40 -4.23
N LEU A 134 2.89 7.17 -4.92
CA LEU A 134 4.34 6.96 -4.91
C LEU A 134 4.97 7.46 -3.62
N GLU A 135 4.52 8.59 -3.09
CA GLU A 135 4.95 9.02 -1.76
C GLU A 135 4.52 8.02 -0.68
N GLY A 136 3.29 7.52 -0.75
CA GLY A 136 2.82 6.45 0.13
C GLY A 136 3.64 5.16 -0.02
N LEU A 137 4.01 4.79 -1.24
CA LEU A 137 4.89 3.65 -1.51
C LEU A 137 6.28 3.83 -0.91
N CYS A 138 6.90 5.02 -1.07
CA CYS A 138 8.20 5.30 -0.47
C CYS A 138 8.15 5.15 1.05
N GLN A 139 7.14 5.73 1.71
CA GLN A 139 6.99 5.61 3.17
C GLN A 139 6.75 4.16 3.61
N LEU A 140 5.96 3.41 2.84
CA LEU A 140 5.73 1.98 3.10
C LEU A 140 7.03 1.19 2.98
N LEU A 141 7.79 1.37 1.90
CA LEU A 141 9.07 0.67 1.68
C LEU A 141 10.11 1.03 2.74
N GLN A 142 10.22 2.30 3.12
CA GLN A 142 11.12 2.72 4.22
C GLN A 142 10.87 1.94 5.52
N MET A 143 9.61 1.60 5.79
CA MET A 143 9.20 0.83 6.96
C MET A 143 9.48 -0.67 6.83
N ILE A 144 9.17 -1.27 5.68
CA ILE A 144 9.12 -2.74 5.55
C ILE A 144 10.27 -3.36 4.75
N GLN A 145 11.11 -2.55 4.09
CA GLN A 145 12.13 -3.04 3.14
C GLN A 145 13.06 -4.10 3.74
N GLN A 146 13.41 -4.04 5.02
CA GLN A 146 14.30 -5.04 5.61
C GLN A 146 13.62 -6.42 5.69
N ASP A 147 12.40 -6.46 6.20
CA ASP A 147 11.60 -7.69 6.28
C ASP A 147 11.17 -8.21 4.91
N LEU A 148 10.82 -7.31 3.99
CA LEU A 148 10.35 -7.67 2.66
C LEU A 148 11.47 -8.32 1.83
N GLU A 149 12.69 -7.81 1.94
CA GLU A 149 13.85 -8.29 1.18
C GLU A 149 14.33 -9.66 1.65
N VAL A 150 14.08 -10.03 2.92
CA VAL A 150 14.38 -11.37 3.43
C VAL A 150 13.45 -12.42 2.83
N VAL A 151 12.18 -12.05 2.60
CA VAL A 151 11.15 -12.99 2.13
C VAL A 151 10.92 -12.93 0.62
N THR A 152 11.56 -12.01 -0.10
CA THR A 152 11.35 -11.79 -1.52
C THR A 152 12.63 -12.04 -2.31
N GLU A 153 12.50 -12.73 -3.45
CA GLU A 153 13.59 -12.88 -4.43
C GLU A 153 14.17 -11.54 -4.88
N LYS A 154 15.50 -11.49 -5.00
CA LYS A 154 16.23 -10.27 -5.33
C LYS A 154 15.76 -9.63 -6.63
N GLU A 155 15.50 -10.43 -7.65
CA GLU A 155 15.06 -9.97 -8.98
C GLU A 155 13.70 -9.27 -8.94
N VAL A 156 12.81 -9.71 -8.05
CA VAL A 156 11.49 -9.10 -7.85
C VAL A 156 11.65 -7.74 -7.19
N MET A 157 12.46 -7.66 -6.13
CA MET A 157 12.74 -6.37 -5.48
C MET A 157 13.47 -5.42 -6.44
N ASP A 158 14.44 -5.89 -7.21
CA ASP A 158 15.14 -5.10 -8.23
C ASP A 158 14.17 -4.54 -9.26
N THR A 159 13.15 -5.30 -9.66
CA THR A 159 12.10 -4.80 -10.56
C THR A 159 11.37 -3.58 -9.97
N TYR A 160 10.99 -3.61 -8.69
CA TYR A 160 10.29 -2.48 -8.05
C TYR A 160 11.16 -1.24 -7.96
N TYR A 161 12.41 -1.39 -7.50
CA TYR A 161 13.30 -0.25 -7.34
C TYR A 161 13.81 0.31 -8.68
N ASN A 162 14.00 -0.53 -9.70
CA ASN A 162 14.29 -0.08 -11.06
C ASN A 162 13.12 0.73 -11.63
N GLN A 163 11.88 0.32 -11.37
CA GLN A 163 10.71 1.11 -11.73
C GLN A 163 10.68 2.45 -11.00
N LEU A 164 10.93 2.47 -9.68
CA LEU A 164 11.01 3.72 -8.90
C LEU A 164 12.10 4.66 -9.44
N ASN A 165 13.28 4.13 -9.76
CA ASN A 165 14.39 4.93 -10.29
C ASN A 165 14.06 5.50 -11.68
N HIS A 166 13.53 4.68 -12.58
CA HIS A 166 13.07 5.12 -13.91
C HIS A 166 12.04 6.23 -13.81
N ILE A 167 11.09 6.06 -12.89
CA ILE A 167 10.02 6.99 -12.60
C ILE A 167 10.59 8.32 -12.04
N ALA A 168 11.63 8.27 -11.20
CA ALA A 168 12.29 9.44 -10.62
C ALA A 168 13.13 10.23 -11.65
N GLU A 169 13.71 9.55 -12.64
CA GLU A 169 14.57 10.14 -13.67
C GLU A 169 13.79 10.70 -14.87
N LYS A 170 12.78 9.98 -15.36
CA LYS A 170 12.06 10.34 -16.60
C LYS A 170 10.81 11.17 -16.38
N GLY A 171 10.27 11.23 -15.16
CA GLY A 171 9.03 11.95 -14.88
C GLY A 171 9.24 13.46 -14.73
N LYS A 172 8.37 14.26 -15.35
CA LYS A 172 8.17 15.65 -14.93
C LYS A 172 7.43 15.66 -13.58
N ARG A 173 8.17 15.76 -12.48
CA ARG A 173 7.62 15.67 -11.11
C ARG A 173 8.13 16.81 -10.23
N ALA A 174 7.42 17.07 -9.14
CA ALA A 174 7.92 17.97 -8.11
C ALA A 174 9.31 17.50 -7.61
N PRO A 175 10.28 18.42 -7.45
CA PRO A 175 11.61 18.09 -6.93
C PRO A 175 11.59 17.30 -5.62
N ARG A 176 10.63 17.61 -4.73
CA ARG A 176 10.41 16.89 -3.47
C ARG A 176 10.11 15.40 -3.67
N LEU A 177 9.23 15.07 -4.61
CA LEU A 177 8.86 13.67 -4.86
C LEU A 177 10.01 12.92 -5.55
N SER A 178 10.70 13.56 -6.50
CA SER A 178 11.89 12.97 -7.13
C SER A 178 13.01 12.72 -6.12
N LEU A 179 13.22 13.63 -5.17
CA LEU A 179 14.18 13.46 -4.09
C LEU A 179 13.78 12.27 -3.20
N LEU A 180 12.53 12.21 -2.74
CA LEU A 180 12.04 11.11 -1.91
C LEU A 180 12.18 9.74 -2.59
N LEU A 181 11.90 9.66 -3.89
CA LEU A 181 12.08 8.42 -4.67
C LEU A 181 13.55 8.00 -4.72
N LYS A 182 14.45 8.95 -4.98
CA LYS A 182 15.90 8.70 -4.98
C LYS A 182 16.40 8.28 -3.61
N GLU A 183 16.01 8.98 -2.55
CA GLU A 183 16.34 8.63 -1.16
C GLU A 183 15.89 7.22 -0.81
N THR A 184 14.70 6.80 -1.27
CA THR A 184 14.19 5.44 -1.06
C THR A 184 15.02 4.40 -1.81
N VAL A 185 15.39 4.68 -3.06
CA VAL A 185 16.26 3.80 -3.86
C VAL A 185 17.66 3.70 -3.26
N ASP A 186 18.21 4.81 -2.79
CA ASP A 186 19.55 4.87 -2.20
C ASP A 186 19.59 4.23 -0.81
N ALA A 187 18.53 4.38 0.00
CA ALA A 187 18.40 3.70 1.28
C ALA A 187 18.51 2.17 1.12
N ARG A 188 17.90 1.61 0.08
CA ARG A 188 18.04 0.18 -0.24
C ARG A 188 19.49 -0.18 -0.57
N LYS A 189 20.18 0.60 -1.43
CA LYS A 189 21.59 0.33 -1.78
C LYS A 189 22.50 0.36 -0.55
N MET A 190 22.26 1.29 0.37
CA MET A 190 23.02 1.41 1.61
C MET A 190 22.79 0.18 2.51
N ALA A 191 21.56 -0.31 2.63
CA ALA A 191 21.23 -1.50 3.41
C ALA A 191 21.95 -2.77 2.89
N TYR A 192 22.20 -2.87 1.58
CA TYR A 192 23.01 -3.96 1.00
C TYR A 192 24.53 -3.74 1.09
N SER A 193 24.98 -2.52 1.39
CA SER A 193 26.41 -2.18 1.46
C SER A 193 26.99 -2.33 2.87
N THR A 194 26.15 -2.45 3.90
CA THR A 194 26.57 -2.83 5.24
C THR A 194 26.76 -4.35 5.30
N PRO A 195 28.01 -4.87 5.43
CA PRO A 195 28.22 -6.29 5.64
C PRO A 195 27.59 -6.71 6.97
N HIS A 196 26.78 -7.77 6.92
CA HIS A 196 26.36 -8.52 8.11
C HIS A 196 27.54 -9.28 8.72
#